data_AF-A0A3B8Q1B6-F1
#
_entry.id   AF-A0A3B8Q1B6-F1
#
_cell.length_a   1.000
_cell.length_b   1.000
_cell.length_c   1.000
_cell.angle_alpha   90.00
_cell.angle_beta   90.00
_cell.angle_gamma   90.00
#
_symmetry.space_group_name_H-M   'P 1'
#
loop_
_entity.id
_entity.type
_entity.pdbx_description
1 polymer ?
#
loop_
_entity_poly.entity_id
_entity_poly.type
_entity_poly.pdbx_seq_one_letter_code
_entity_poly.pdbx_strand_id
1 'polypeptide(L)'
;FLSSFFFLMIRRPLGRSQFPADAFYAGKFNELRISQGALTPAQVTASFAAGPDSLPSATPPALTAVLDGTSLTVTWPASAIGYVLEGVSLLNSPDWTDLGNGLPIVDGKFKVVVPVTGTAQYMRLNQ
;
A
#
# COMPACT_ATOMS: atom_id res chain seq x y z
N PHE A 1 11.81 22.66 -14.48
CA PHE A 1 12.78 21.73 -15.08
C PHE A 1 12.06 20.43 -15.41
N LEU A 2 11.54 20.31 -16.63
CA LEU A 2 10.98 19.06 -17.15
C LEU A 2 12.16 18.13 -17.42
N SER A 3 12.32 17.08 -16.60
CA SER A 3 13.19 15.97 -16.97
C SER A 3 12.31 14.89 -17.57
N SER A 4 12.25 14.87 -18.90
CA SER A 4 11.79 13.71 -19.66
C SER A 4 12.70 12.53 -19.31
N PHE A 5 12.21 11.60 -18.50
CA PHE A 5 12.82 10.28 -18.41
C PHE A 5 12.46 9.48 -19.65
N PHE A 6 13.28 9.61 -20.69
CA PHE A 6 13.26 8.71 -21.83
C PHE A 6 13.97 7.42 -21.42
N PHE A 7 13.22 6.43 -20.92
CA PHE A 7 13.78 5.08 -20.78
C PHE A 7 13.77 4.46 -22.18
N LEU A 8 14.96 4.27 -22.77
CA LEU A 8 15.12 3.49 -23.99
C LEU A 8 14.89 2.01 -23.65
N MET A 9 13.63 1.62 -23.44
CA MET A 9 13.21 0.24 -23.62
C MET A 9 12.68 0.16 -25.05
N ILE A 10 13.27 -0.72 -25.86
CA ILE A 10 12.72 -1.12 -27.16
C ILE A 10 11.21 -1.28 -26.97
N ARG A 11 10.39 -0.54 -27.72
CA ARG A 11 8.92 -0.58 -27.65
C ARG A 11 8.42 -1.99 -27.97
N ARG A 12 8.38 -2.88 -26.98
CA ARG A 12 7.83 -4.24 -27.10
C ARG A 12 6.46 -4.24 -26.41
N PRO A 13 5.37 -4.54 -27.13
CA PRO A 13 4.06 -4.66 -26.50
C PRO A 13 4.01 -5.88 -25.59
N LEU A 14 3.18 -5.82 -24.54
CA LEU A 14 2.86 -6.96 -23.70
C LEU A 14 2.34 -8.12 -24.57
N GLY A 15 2.76 -9.35 -24.26
CA GLY A 15 2.36 -10.54 -25.02
C GLY A 15 3.21 -10.85 -26.26
N ARG A 16 4.40 -10.21 -26.42
CA ARG A 16 5.35 -10.52 -27.50
C ARG A 16 6.77 -10.78 -26.98
N SER A 17 7.38 -11.89 -27.42
CA SER A 17 8.78 -12.23 -27.11
C SER A 17 9.78 -11.51 -28.02
N GLN A 18 11.08 -11.67 -27.73
CA GLN A 18 12.13 -11.07 -28.55
C GLN A 18 12.39 -11.76 -29.90
N PHE A 19 11.95 -13.02 -30.03
CA PHE A 19 12.23 -13.89 -31.16
C PHE A 19 11.09 -13.84 -32.20
N PRO A 20 11.38 -13.52 -33.48
CA PRO A 20 10.34 -13.33 -34.49
C PRO A 20 9.48 -14.56 -34.79
N ALA A 21 10.04 -15.77 -34.61
CA ALA A 21 9.37 -17.03 -34.93
C ALA A 21 8.32 -17.47 -33.89
N ASP A 22 8.34 -16.90 -32.68
CA ASP A 22 7.37 -17.25 -31.65
C ASP A 22 5.97 -16.76 -32.02
N ALA A 23 4.94 -17.41 -31.52
CA ALA A 23 3.56 -16.94 -31.65
C ALA A 23 3.28 -15.75 -30.71
N PHE A 24 2.28 -14.94 -31.03
CA PHE A 24 1.79 -13.92 -30.10
C PHE A 24 0.98 -14.57 -28.99
N TYR A 25 1.03 -13.98 -27.79
CA TYR A 25 0.11 -14.39 -26.73
C TYR A 25 -1.33 -14.10 -27.14
N ALA A 26 -2.17 -15.14 -27.14
CA ALA A 26 -3.58 -15.07 -27.49
C ALA A 26 -4.47 -15.13 -26.24
N GLY A 27 -4.35 -14.13 -25.37
CA GLY A 27 -5.16 -14.01 -24.16
C GLY A 27 -5.37 -12.57 -23.73
N LYS A 28 -6.05 -12.36 -22.60
CA LYS A 28 -6.34 -11.04 -22.03
C LYS A 28 -5.63 -10.90 -20.70
N PHE A 29 -5.14 -9.69 -20.43
CA PHE A 29 -4.67 -9.30 -19.11
C PHE A 29 -5.75 -8.48 -18.44
N ASN A 30 -6.13 -8.86 -17.22
CA ASN A 30 -7.06 -8.07 -16.41
C ASN A 30 -6.34 -6.90 -15.73
N GLU A 31 -5.08 -7.09 -15.32
CA GLU A 31 -4.29 -6.07 -14.64
C GLU A 31 -2.77 -6.30 -14.80
N LEU A 32 -2.00 -5.20 -14.78
CA LEU A 32 -0.55 -5.19 -14.56
C LEU A 32 -0.18 -4.05 -13.59
N ARG A 33 0.55 -4.36 -12.51
CA ARG A 33 1.12 -3.37 -11.59
C ARG A 33 2.66 -3.42 -11.62
N ILE A 34 3.29 -2.25 -11.63
CA ILE A 34 4.75 -2.09 -11.48
C ILE A 34 4.99 -1.23 -10.24
N SER A 35 5.78 -1.75 -9.30
CA SER A 35 6.09 -1.08 -8.03
C SER A 35 7.52 -0.54 -8.03
N GLN A 36 7.73 0.64 -7.44
CA GLN A 36 9.07 1.21 -7.26
C GLN A 36 9.76 0.62 -6.02
N GLY A 37 10.19 -0.64 -6.11
CA GLY A 37 10.92 -1.33 -5.05
C GLY A 37 10.35 -2.71 -4.71
N ALA A 38 10.96 -3.36 -3.73
CA ALA A 38 10.50 -4.65 -3.23
C ALA A 38 9.26 -4.45 -2.33
N LEU A 39 8.19 -5.18 -2.62
CA LEU A 39 7.00 -5.21 -1.77
C LEU A 39 7.22 -6.10 -0.55
N THR A 40 6.73 -5.67 0.61
CA THR A 40 6.70 -6.49 1.81
C THR A 40 5.59 -7.56 1.71
N PRO A 41 5.65 -8.66 2.49
CA PRO A 41 4.59 -9.68 2.47
C PRO A 41 3.18 -9.12 2.76
N ALA A 42 3.07 -8.14 3.66
CA ALA A 42 1.81 -7.48 3.95
C ALA A 42 1.28 -6.67 2.75
N GLN A 43 2.15 -5.95 2.06
CA GLN A 43 1.81 -5.20 0.85
C GLN A 43 1.37 -6.10 -0.31
N VAL A 44 2.00 -7.27 -0.47
CA VAL A 44 1.58 -8.27 -1.46
C VAL A 44 0.19 -8.79 -1.14
N THR A 45 -0.06 -9.12 0.12
CA THR A 45 -1.37 -9.62 0.57
C THR A 45 -2.46 -8.57 0.37
N ALA A 46 -2.14 -7.30 0.65
CA ALA A 46 -3.05 -6.18 0.43
C ALA A 46 -3.36 -5.94 -1.05
N SER A 47 -2.34 -5.98 -1.90
CA SER A 47 -2.53 -5.87 -3.35
C SER A 47 -3.41 -7.00 -3.88
N PHE A 48 -3.24 -8.22 -3.37
CA PHE A 48 -4.07 -9.37 -3.73
C PHE A 48 -5.52 -9.20 -3.27
N ALA A 49 -5.73 -8.80 -2.01
CA ALA A 49 -7.07 -8.59 -1.45
C ALA A 49 -7.84 -7.43 -2.11
N ALA A 50 -7.12 -6.37 -2.52
CA ALA A 50 -7.71 -5.25 -3.25
C ALA A 50 -8.22 -5.65 -4.64
N GLY A 51 -7.58 -6.63 -5.28
CA GLY A 51 -7.96 -7.12 -6.60
C GLY A 51 -7.74 -6.11 -7.74
N PRO A 52 -8.09 -6.50 -8.97
CA PRO A 52 -7.75 -5.75 -10.18
C PRO A 52 -8.55 -4.46 -10.38
N ASP A 53 -9.73 -4.34 -9.77
CA ASP A 53 -10.59 -3.17 -9.89
C ASP A 53 -10.23 -2.04 -8.91
N SER A 54 -9.21 -2.25 -8.07
CA SER A 54 -8.79 -1.30 -7.05
C SER A 54 -7.39 -0.76 -7.34
N LEU A 55 -7.29 0.41 -7.97
CA LEU A 55 -6.01 1.06 -8.20
C LEU A 55 -5.41 1.62 -6.90
N PRO A 56 -4.07 1.54 -6.72
CA PRO A 56 -3.40 2.26 -5.64
C PRO A 56 -3.62 3.76 -5.83
N SER A 57 -4.12 4.41 -4.78
CA SER A 57 -4.46 5.84 -4.84
C SER A 57 -3.20 6.70 -4.66
N ALA A 58 -3.03 7.70 -5.52
CA ALA A 58 -2.02 8.75 -5.34
C ALA A 58 -2.45 9.83 -4.33
N THR A 59 -3.71 9.81 -3.89
CA THR A 59 -4.17 10.67 -2.79
C THR A 59 -3.86 9.99 -1.46
N PRO A 60 -3.44 10.75 -0.43
CA PRO A 60 -3.23 10.20 0.89
C PRO A 60 -4.47 9.42 1.34
N PRO A 61 -4.30 8.18 1.81
CA PRO A 61 -5.42 7.36 2.24
C PRO A 61 -6.15 7.96 3.42
N ALA A 62 -7.48 7.80 3.45
CA ALA A 62 -8.27 8.16 4.62
C ALA A 62 -7.92 7.24 5.79
N LEU A 63 -7.48 7.85 6.90
CA LEU A 63 -7.28 7.16 8.17
C LEU A 63 -8.55 7.30 9.02
N THR A 64 -9.13 6.18 9.44
CA THR A 64 -10.30 6.14 10.31
C THR A 64 -9.92 5.53 11.65
N ALA A 65 -10.32 6.16 12.74
CA ALA A 65 -10.11 5.66 14.10
C ALA A 65 -11.46 5.53 14.82
N VAL A 66 -11.73 4.35 15.38
CA VAL A 66 -12.94 4.05 16.14
C VAL A 66 -12.53 3.53 17.51
N LEU A 67 -13.02 4.19 18.56
CA LEU A 67 -12.81 3.75 19.92
C LEU A 67 -13.83 2.66 20.29
N ASP A 68 -13.36 1.55 20.81
CA ASP A 68 -14.18 0.46 21.35
C ASP A 68 -13.64 0.04 22.72
N GLY A 69 -14.35 0.44 23.78
CA GLY A 69 -13.91 0.25 25.16
C GLY A 69 -12.56 0.92 25.43
N THR A 70 -11.53 0.10 25.68
CA THR A 70 -10.15 0.52 25.97
C THR A 70 -9.22 0.38 24.78
N SER A 71 -9.75 0.12 23.58
CA SER A 71 -8.96 -0.11 22.37
C SER A 71 -9.39 0.82 21.25
N LEU A 72 -8.42 1.43 20.57
CA LEU A 72 -8.61 2.21 19.37
C LEU A 72 -8.38 1.32 18.15
N THR A 73 -9.44 1.05 17.40
CA THR A 73 -9.35 0.39 16.10
C THR A 73 -9.04 1.43 15.03
N VAL A 74 -7.86 1.33 14.42
CA VAL A 74 -7.39 2.21 13.36
C VAL A 74 -7.43 1.45 12.04
N THR A 75 -8.06 2.04 11.02
CA THR A 75 -8.25 1.41 9.71
C THR A 75 -7.98 2.36 8.57
N TRP A 76 -7.46 1.83 7.47
CA TRP A 76 -7.24 2.55 6.22
C TRP A 76 -7.37 1.59 5.01
N PRO A 77 -7.65 2.10 3.79
CA PRO A 77 -7.84 1.26 2.61
C PRO A 77 -6.63 0.35 2.31
N ALA A 78 -6.87 -0.91 1.95
CA ALA A 78 -5.81 -1.85 1.53
C ALA A 78 -5.18 -1.47 0.17
N SER A 79 -5.86 -0.62 -0.60
CA SER A 79 -5.31 0.01 -1.80
C SER A 79 -4.18 1.00 -1.51
N ALA A 80 -4.02 1.44 -0.25
CA ALA A 80 -2.91 2.27 0.21
C ALA A 80 -1.65 1.43 0.44
N ILE A 81 -1.21 0.73 -0.61
CA ILE A 81 -0.02 -0.11 -0.60
C ILE A 81 1.19 0.76 -0.29
N GLY A 82 2.05 0.33 0.63
CA GLY A 82 3.20 1.14 1.07
C GLY A 82 3.02 1.71 2.46
N TYR A 83 1.80 2.17 2.76
CA TYR A 83 1.54 2.91 4.00
C TYR A 83 1.56 2.01 5.24
N VAL A 84 2.26 2.48 6.27
CA VAL A 84 2.29 1.93 7.62
C VAL A 84 1.69 2.94 8.61
N LEU A 85 1.12 2.43 9.70
CA LEU A 85 0.68 3.26 10.82
C LEU A 85 1.87 3.51 11.74
N GLU A 86 2.22 4.76 11.91
CA GLU A 86 3.24 5.20 12.87
C GLU A 86 2.58 5.90 14.06
N GLY A 87 3.20 5.78 15.23
CA GLY A 87 2.76 6.42 16.47
C GLY A 87 3.88 7.13 17.22
N VAL A 88 3.50 8.15 18.00
CA VAL A 88 4.42 8.88 18.89
C VAL A 88 3.70 9.46 20.10
N SER A 89 4.38 9.62 21.23
CA SER A 89 3.81 10.20 22.46
C SER A 89 3.81 11.74 22.48
N LEU A 90 4.61 12.37 21.63
CA LEU A 90 4.75 13.82 21.51
C LEU A 90 4.72 14.22 20.04
N LEU A 91 3.79 15.08 19.66
CA LEU A 91 3.52 15.44 18.25
C LEU A 91 4.74 15.98 17.51
N ASN A 92 5.64 16.65 18.23
CA ASN A 92 6.86 17.29 17.73
C ASN A 92 8.12 16.43 17.90
N SER A 93 7.98 15.16 18.28
CA SER A 93 9.10 14.22 18.34
C SER A 93 9.47 13.71 16.95
N PRO A 94 10.77 13.52 16.65
CA PRO A 94 11.23 12.87 15.42
C PRO A 94 11.08 11.33 15.47
N ASP A 95 10.90 10.75 16.66
CA ASP A 95 10.96 9.30 16.89
C ASP A 95 9.60 8.60 16.71
N TRP A 96 9.05 8.68 15.50
CA TRP A 96 7.84 7.94 15.12
C TRP A 96 8.16 6.45 14.99
N THR A 97 7.33 5.58 15.57
CA THR A 97 7.55 4.12 15.55
C THR A 97 6.40 3.39 14.86
N ASP A 98 6.74 2.31 14.14
CA ASP A 98 5.77 1.47 13.46
C ASP A 98 4.86 0.74 14.45
N LEU A 99 3.55 0.95 14.31
CA LEU A 99 2.49 0.23 15.04
C LEU A 99 1.94 -0.95 14.22
N GLY A 100 2.46 -1.16 13.01
CA GLY A 100 1.91 -2.07 11.98
C GLY A 100 2.35 -3.53 12.03
N ASN A 101 2.86 -4.03 13.16
CA ASN A 101 3.28 -5.44 13.25
C ASN A 101 2.05 -6.35 13.45
N GLY A 102 1.63 -7.05 12.39
CA GLY A 102 0.55 -8.04 12.43
C GLY A 102 -0.80 -7.62 11.83
N LEU A 103 -0.82 -6.71 10.85
CA LEU A 103 -2.03 -6.19 10.19
C LEU A 103 -2.91 -7.27 9.54
N PRO A 104 -4.10 -7.61 10.07
CA PRO A 104 -5.10 -8.30 9.27
C PRO A 104 -5.69 -7.35 8.23
N ILE A 105 -5.91 -7.87 7.02
CA ILE A 105 -6.74 -7.21 6.01
C ILE A 105 -8.16 -7.74 6.17
N VAL A 106 -9.11 -6.86 6.46
CA VAL A 106 -10.53 -7.19 6.64
C VAL A 106 -11.33 -6.26 5.76
N ASP A 107 -12.19 -6.80 4.89
CA ASP A 107 -13.08 -6.03 4.02
C ASP A 107 -12.33 -4.97 3.16
N GLY A 108 -11.18 -5.35 2.62
CA GLY A 108 -10.35 -4.46 1.79
C GLY A 108 -9.70 -3.30 2.55
N LYS A 109 -9.58 -3.39 3.88
CA LYS A 109 -8.90 -2.39 4.73
C LYS A 109 -7.83 -3.04 5.59
N PHE A 110 -6.72 -2.33 5.79
CA PHE A 110 -5.79 -2.63 6.86
C PHE A 110 -6.40 -2.25 8.20
N LYS A 111 -6.09 -3.02 9.25
CA LYS A 111 -6.57 -2.78 10.61
C LYS A 111 -5.45 -2.94 11.63
N VAL A 112 -5.29 -1.95 12.52
CA VAL A 112 -4.48 -2.02 13.74
C VAL A 112 -5.39 -1.80 14.94
N VAL A 113 -5.15 -2.53 16.02
CA VAL A 113 -5.80 -2.27 17.31
C VAL A 113 -4.75 -1.77 18.28
N VAL A 114 -4.94 -0.55 18.78
CA VAL A 114 -4.00 0.10 19.71
C VAL A 114 -4.67 0.26 21.07
N PRO A 115 -4.07 -0.21 22.18
CA PRO A 115 -4.60 0.00 23.52
C PRO A 115 -4.57 1.48 23.92
N VAL A 116 -5.63 1.96 24.57
CA VAL A 116 -5.67 3.31 25.14
C VAL A 116 -5.02 3.29 26.53
N THR A 117 -3.86 3.96 26.65
CA THR A 117 -3.04 3.96 27.88
C THR A 117 -3.27 5.16 28.80
N GLY A 118 -4.19 6.07 28.46
CA GLY A 118 -4.46 7.30 29.22
C GLY A 118 -3.44 8.43 29.01
N THR A 119 -2.38 8.17 28.25
CA THR A 119 -1.40 9.15 27.78
C THR A 119 -1.72 9.59 26.34
N ALA A 120 -1.32 10.81 25.98
CA ALA A 120 -1.49 11.29 24.62
C ALA A 120 -0.64 10.45 23.65
N GLN A 121 -1.25 10.00 22.56
CA GLN A 121 -0.60 9.34 21.45
C GLN A 121 -1.09 9.97 20.15
N TYR A 122 -0.14 10.35 19.29
CA TYR A 122 -0.37 10.89 17.98
C TYR A 122 -0.08 9.81 16.95
N MET A 123 -0.86 9.78 15.87
CA MET A 123 -0.80 8.74 14.85
C MET A 123 -0.86 9.35 13.47
N ARG A 124 -0.13 8.74 12.52
CA ARG A 124 -0.17 9.11 11.10
C ARG A 124 0.04 7.88 10.23
N LEU A 125 -0.38 7.99 8.98
CA LEU A 125 0.07 7.07 7.93
C LEU A 125 1.31 7.66 7.26
N ASN A 126 2.32 6.82 7.07
CA ASN A 126 3.56 7.16 6.39
C ASN A 126 3.90 6.07 5.36
N GLN A 127 4.52 6.42 4.24
CA GLN A 127 4.85 5.52 3.12
C GLN A 127 6.37 5.39 2.96
#